data_AF-R9LX61-F1
#
_entry.id   AF-R9LX61-F1
#
_cell.length_a   1.000
_cell.length_b   1.000
_cell.length_c   1.000
_cell.angle_alpha   90.00
_cell.angle_beta   90.00
_cell.angle_gamma   90.00
#
_symmetry.space_group_name_H-M   'P 1'
#
loop_
_entity.id
_entity.type
_entity.pdbx_description
1 polymer ?
#
loop_
_entity_poly.entity_id
_entity_poly.type
_entity_poly.pdbx_seq_one_letter_code
_entity_poly.pdbx_strand_id
1 'polypeptide(L)'
;MSKQKTMIFVDTENIGHSIPNKIPKSIKVYFYIKDKNILPKVYPNCMQKQIKLIDLATRSTKTKNEMDLALVTQLSIAIAGHKKKRKYVVLSNDKGYDYPIYLLRKSYGVQLCRVCCSLKEYIDPLEEKEESEPKKEEIPVQEIEISKKNVQDTDEENYSKALFKKYDDFEKYRKAQKPGQKKRFRKYRQMYDGGSKIWIEFDPYTNMWVPFLSGVRMEEIKADVDPKIVSAKQTKWIEKNGKV
;
A
#
# COMPACT_ATOMS: atom_id res chain seq x y z
N MET A 1 -22.01 -14.43 -5.62
CA MET A 1 -21.47 -14.47 -4.24
C MET A 1 -21.44 -13.03 -3.69
N SER A 2 -21.89 -12.80 -2.46
CA SER A 2 -21.95 -11.45 -1.88
C SER A 2 -20.53 -10.86 -1.73
N LYS A 3 -20.27 -9.70 -2.35
CA LYS A 3 -18.98 -8.98 -2.22
C LYS A 3 -18.67 -8.79 -0.73
N GLN A 4 -17.50 -9.23 -0.28
CA GLN A 4 -17.05 -9.04 1.10
C GLN A 4 -16.99 -7.52 1.38
N LYS A 5 -17.77 -7.04 2.36
CA LYS A 5 -17.79 -5.60 2.64
C LYS A 5 -16.47 -5.15 3.28
N THR A 6 -16.04 -3.96 2.92
CA THR A 6 -14.81 -3.33 3.42
C THR A 6 -15.15 -2.24 4.43
N MET A 7 -14.41 -2.19 5.53
CA MET A 7 -14.46 -1.12 6.52
C MET A 7 -13.18 -0.30 6.42
N ILE A 8 -13.32 0.99 6.17
CA ILE A 8 -12.20 1.92 5.98
C ILE A 8 -12.16 2.88 7.16
N PHE A 9 -10.97 3.07 7.74
CA PHE A 9 -10.70 3.97 8.86
C PHE A 9 -9.78 5.07 8.35
N VAL A 10 -10.25 6.32 8.35
CA VAL A 10 -9.60 7.44 7.65
C VAL A 10 -8.98 8.38 8.67
N ASP A 11 -7.65 8.44 8.70
CA ASP A 11 -6.87 9.36 9.50
C ASP A 11 -6.70 10.69 8.75
N THR A 12 -7.65 11.60 8.94
CA THR A 12 -7.69 12.80 8.10
C THR A 12 -6.59 13.82 8.43
N GLU A 13 -5.90 13.70 9.57
CA GLU A 13 -4.75 14.55 9.92
C GLU A 13 -3.56 14.25 8.99
N ASN A 14 -3.37 12.98 8.62
CA ASN A 14 -2.21 12.54 7.83
C ASN A 14 -2.47 12.46 6.31
N ILE A 15 -3.71 12.24 5.88
CA ILE A 15 -4.06 12.03 4.46
C ILE A 15 -5.05 13.06 3.90
N GLY A 16 -5.44 14.05 4.72
CA GLY A 16 -6.37 15.11 4.35
C GLY A 16 -7.84 14.68 4.35
N HIS A 17 -8.69 15.56 3.82
CA HIS A 17 -10.14 15.51 4.04
C HIS A 17 -10.97 15.31 2.76
N SER A 18 -10.34 14.90 1.66
CA SER A 18 -11.04 14.69 0.39
C SER A 18 -11.96 13.47 0.47
N ILE A 19 -13.25 13.69 0.25
CA ILE A 19 -14.29 12.64 0.23
C ILE A 19 -14.79 12.52 -1.21
N PRO A 20 -14.84 11.31 -1.79
CA PRO A 20 -15.38 11.10 -3.11
C PRO A 20 -16.90 11.33 -3.14
N ASN A 21 -17.42 11.72 -4.31
CA ASN A 21 -18.85 12.03 -4.48
C ASN A 21 -19.75 10.82 -4.24
N LYS A 22 -19.24 9.61 -4.49
CA LYS A 22 -19.96 8.36 -4.36
C LYS A 22 -19.07 7.32 -3.70
N ILE A 23 -19.67 6.55 -2.79
CA ILE A 23 -18.98 5.47 -2.08
C ILE A 23 -19.74 4.16 -2.36
N PRO A 24 -19.06 3.13 -2.87
CA PRO A 24 -19.66 1.83 -3.13
C PRO A 24 -20.43 1.28 -1.92
N LYS A 25 -21.59 0.64 -2.15
CA LYS A 25 -22.44 0.08 -1.07
C LYS A 25 -21.75 -1.04 -0.27
N SER A 26 -20.69 -1.61 -0.83
CA SER A 26 -19.83 -2.60 -0.20
C SER A 26 -18.85 -1.99 0.81
N ILE A 27 -18.75 -0.66 0.89
CA ILE A 27 -17.80 0.05 1.74
C ILE A 27 -18.53 0.78 2.88
N LYS A 28 -17.98 0.69 4.09
CA LYS A 28 -18.34 1.51 5.24
C LYS A 28 -17.11 2.30 5.65
N VAL A 29 -17.22 3.62 5.75
CA VAL A 29 -16.10 4.52 6.08
C VAL A 29 -16.30 5.08 7.48
N TYR A 30 -15.24 5.08 8.28
CA TYR A 30 -15.12 5.77 9.56
C TYR A 30 -14.17 6.95 9.34
N PHE A 31 -14.72 8.16 9.32
CA PHE A 31 -14.01 9.37 8.93
C PHE A 31 -13.74 10.23 10.16
N TYR A 32 -12.49 10.31 10.60
CA TYR A 32 -12.12 10.96 11.86
C TYR A 32 -11.74 12.41 11.61
N ILE A 33 -12.32 13.35 12.34
CA ILE A 33 -12.00 14.78 12.20
C ILE A 33 -11.69 15.35 13.58
N LYS A 34 -10.54 16.04 13.67
CA LYS A 34 -10.13 16.80 14.86
C LYS A 34 -10.11 18.32 14.64
N ASP A 35 -10.05 18.78 13.40
CA ASP A 35 -10.01 20.21 13.08
C ASP A 35 -11.43 20.81 12.99
N LYS A 36 -11.73 21.73 13.90
CA LYS A 36 -13.01 22.47 13.99
C LYS A 36 -13.28 23.32 12.75
N ASN A 37 -12.26 23.86 12.10
CA ASN A 37 -12.42 24.73 10.94
C ASN A 37 -12.73 23.94 9.66
N ILE A 38 -12.35 22.66 9.65
CA ILE A 38 -12.54 21.77 8.51
C ILE A 38 -13.88 21.05 8.59
N LEU A 39 -14.36 20.76 9.80
CA LEU A 39 -15.63 20.08 10.04
C LEU A 39 -16.79 20.64 9.20
N PRO A 40 -17.08 21.96 9.17
CA PRO A 40 -18.19 22.50 8.36
C PRO A 40 -18.05 22.25 6.85
N LYS A 41 -16.81 22.20 6.34
CA LYS A 41 -16.53 22.06 4.91
C LYS A 41 -16.81 20.64 4.41
N VAL A 42 -16.57 19.63 5.24
CA VAL A 42 -16.70 18.23 4.86
C VAL A 42 -17.99 17.58 5.37
N TYR A 43 -18.66 18.22 6.32
CA TYR A 43 -19.93 17.75 6.89
C TYR A 43 -21.00 17.41 5.83
N PRO A 44 -21.22 18.22 4.77
CA PRO A 44 -22.19 17.87 3.72
C PRO A 44 -21.83 16.56 3.00
N ASN A 45 -20.55 16.34 2.70
CA ASN A 45 -20.07 15.15 2.01
C ASN A 45 -20.12 13.90 2.92
N CYS A 46 -20.02 14.08 4.24
CA CYS A 46 -20.17 13.03 5.25
C CYS A 46 -21.61 12.52 5.43
N MET A 47 -22.62 13.17 4.83
CA MET A 47 -24.03 12.74 4.94
C MET A 47 -24.37 11.46 4.18
N GLN A 48 -23.44 10.97 3.35
CA GLN A 48 -23.59 9.68 2.68
C GLN A 48 -23.73 8.55 3.71
N LYS A 49 -24.73 7.66 3.53
CA LYS A 49 -25.05 6.54 4.47
C LYS A 49 -23.85 5.63 4.78
N GLN A 50 -22.90 5.55 3.86
CA GLN A 50 -21.69 4.75 3.95
C GLN A 50 -20.67 5.36 4.91
N ILE A 51 -20.69 6.67 5.12
CA ILE A 51 -19.78 7.37 6.01
C ILE A 51 -20.33 7.36 7.43
N LYS A 52 -19.44 7.20 8.39
CA LYS A 52 -19.67 7.45 9.81
C LYS A 52 -18.63 8.48 10.22
N LEU A 53 -19.08 9.71 10.42
CA LEU A 53 -18.24 10.79 10.90
C LEU A 53 -17.94 10.56 12.40
N ILE A 54 -16.66 10.55 12.74
CA ILE A 54 -16.17 10.52 14.12
C ILE A 54 -15.64 11.92 14.43
N ASP A 55 -16.50 12.74 15.02
CA ASP A 55 -16.18 14.11 15.39
C ASP A 55 -15.44 14.15 16.74
N LEU A 56 -14.15 14.45 16.66
CA LEU A 56 -13.28 14.78 17.78
C LEU A 56 -13.04 16.29 17.86
N ALA A 57 -13.41 17.03 16.81
CA ALA A 57 -13.19 18.46 16.70
C ALA A 57 -14.03 19.22 17.72
N THR A 58 -15.29 18.84 17.94
CA THR A 58 -16.17 19.52 18.90
C THR A 58 -15.81 19.25 20.36
N ARG A 59 -14.91 18.30 20.65
CA ARG A 59 -14.42 18.03 22.00
C ARG A 59 -13.45 19.14 22.43
N SER A 60 -13.47 19.48 23.73
CA SER A 60 -12.64 20.54 24.31
C SER A 60 -11.18 20.11 24.56
N THR A 61 -10.81 18.89 24.18
CA THR A 61 -9.52 18.29 24.48
C THR A 61 -8.49 18.58 23.39
N LYS A 62 -7.33 19.13 23.78
CA LYS A 62 -6.15 19.30 22.89
C LYS A 62 -5.17 18.13 23.02
N THR A 63 -5.65 16.97 23.45
CA THR A 63 -4.78 15.85 23.79
C THR A 63 -4.07 15.35 22.52
N LYS A 64 -2.74 15.21 22.61
CA LYS A 64 -1.94 14.62 21.54
C LYS A 64 -2.36 13.16 21.35
N ASN A 65 -2.37 12.69 20.11
CA ASN A 65 -2.67 11.31 19.72
C ASN A 65 -4.07 10.79 20.09
N GLU A 66 -5.01 11.67 20.48
CA GLU A 66 -6.40 11.27 20.79
C GLU A 66 -7.08 10.61 19.58
N MET A 67 -6.82 11.13 18.38
CA MET A 67 -7.39 10.58 17.15
C MET A 67 -6.82 9.19 16.84
N ASP A 68 -5.51 9.00 16.98
CA ASP A 68 -4.88 7.69 16.75
C ASP A 68 -5.42 6.64 17.71
N LEU A 69 -5.55 7.01 19.00
CA LEU A 69 -6.12 6.13 20.01
C LEU A 69 -7.59 5.79 19.71
N ALA A 70 -8.40 6.79 19.34
CA ALA A 70 -9.79 6.59 18.97
C ALA A 70 -9.93 5.66 17.74
N LEU A 71 -9.08 5.85 16.74
CA LEU A 71 -9.06 5.05 15.52
C LEU A 71 -8.70 3.60 15.84
N VAL A 72 -7.59 3.35 16.55
CA VAL A 72 -7.16 1.99 16.92
C VAL A 72 -8.21 1.29 17.80
N THR A 73 -8.86 2.03 18.70
CA THR A 73 -9.92 1.50 19.56
C THR A 73 -11.14 1.07 18.75
N GLN A 74 -11.65 1.94 17.86
CA GLN A 74 -12.79 1.59 17.02
C GLN A 74 -12.47 0.48 16.02
N LEU A 75 -11.25 0.47 15.48
CA LEU A 75 -10.76 -0.61 14.61
C LEU A 75 -10.81 -1.96 15.35
N SER A 76 -10.33 -2.00 16.59
CA SER A 76 -10.34 -3.20 17.42
C SER A 76 -11.77 -3.69 17.71
N ILE A 77 -12.67 -2.77 18.05
CA ILE A 77 -14.10 -3.09 18.27
C ILE A 77 -14.75 -3.66 16.99
N ALA A 78 -14.50 -3.04 15.84
CA ALA A 78 -15.04 -3.49 14.56
C ALA A 78 -14.50 -4.86 14.13
N ILE A 79 -13.22 -5.14 14.42
CA ILE A 79 -12.59 -6.43 14.20
C ILE A 79 -13.20 -7.50 15.11
N ALA A 80 -13.37 -7.21 16.39
CA ALA A 80 -13.99 -8.14 17.33
C ALA A 80 -15.43 -8.50 16.93
N GLY A 81 -16.21 -7.51 16.48
CA GLY A 81 -17.62 -7.70 16.10
C GLY A 81 -17.83 -8.41 14.76
N HIS A 82 -17.01 -8.14 13.74
CA HIS A 82 -17.23 -8.68 12.39
C HIS A 82 -16.22 -9.74 11.95
N LYS A 83 -15.03 -9.78 12.56
CA LYS A 83 -13.96 -10.76 12.29
C LYS A 83 -13.67 -10.88 10.78
N LYS A 84 -13.46 -12.10 10.27
CA LYS A 84 -13.12 -12.37 8.87
C LYS A 84 -14.25 -12.06 7.87
N LYS A 85 -15.46 -11.69 8.31
CA LYS A 85 -16.58 -11.33 7.42
C LYS A 85 -16.35 -10.00 6.68
N ARG A 86 -15.32 -9.24 7.06
CA ARG A 86 -14.99 -7.93 6.50
C ARG A 86 -13.50 -7.86 6.15
N LYS A 87 -13.19 -7.01 5.19
CA LYS A 87 -11.85 -6.46 4.99
C LYS A 87 -11.76 -5.15 5.77
N TYR A 88 -10.62 -4.90 6.39
CA TYR A 88 -10.35 -3.68 7.14
C TYR A 88 -9.19 -2.93 6.50
N VAL A 89 -9.32 -1.61 6.38
CA VAL A 89 -8.30 -0.77 5.77
C VAL A 89 -8.13 0.48 6.62
N VAL A 90 -6.90 0.80 6.99
CA VAL A 90 -6.55 2.09 7.60
C VAL A 90 -5.94 2.95 6.50
N LEU A 91 -6.49 4.15 6.28
CA LEU A 91 -5.91 5.14 5.37
C LEU A 91 -5.14 6.14 6.22
N SER A 92 -3.80 6.04 6.19
CA SER A 92 -2.90 6.92 6.94
C SER A 92 -1.48 6.84 6.39
N ASN A 93 -0.78 7.97 6.39
CA ASN A 93 0.66 8.04 6.14
C ASN A 93 1.51 7.73 7.38
N ASP A 94 0.90 7.70 8.57
CA ASP A 94 1.61 7.42 9.81
C ASP A 94 1.92 5.93 9.96
N LYS A 95 3.19 5.63 10.23
CA LYS A 95 3.68 4.27 10.50
C LYS A 95 3.36 3.81 11.92
N GLY A 96 2.92 4.70 12.81
CA GLY A 96 2.49 4.37 14.17
C GLY A 96 1.39 3.28 14.21
N TYR A 97 0.62 3.15 13.13
CA TYR A 97 -0.42 2.12 13.00
C TYR A 97 0.11 0.72 12.61
N ASP A 98 1.35 0.58 12.13
CA ASP A 98 1.86 -0.68 11.57
C ASP A 98 1.89 -1.80 12.62
N TYR A 99 2.33 -1.49 13.86
CA TYR A 99 2.38 -2.48 14.93
C TYR A 99 1.00 -2.87 15.48
N PRO A 100 0.08 -1.92 15.79
CA PRO A 100 -1.31 -2.26 16.08
C PRO A 100 -1.98 -3.13 15.00
N ILE A 101 -1.76 -2.80 13.72
CA ILE A 101 -2.26 -3.58 12.58
C ILE A 101 -1.69 -5.01 12.60
N TYR A 102 -0.38 -5.15 12.79
CA TYR A 102 0.25 -6.47 12.91
C TYR A 102 -0.38 -7.31 14.02
N LEU A 103 -0.54 -6.73 15.21
CA LEU A 103 -1.12 -7.41 16.36
C LEU A 103 -2.56 -7.85 16.08
N LEU A 104 -3.41 -6.94 15.61
CA LEU A 104 -4.81 -7.23 15.30
C LEU A 104 -4.95 -8.28 14.19
N ARG A 105 -4.11 -8.21 13.16
CA ARG A 105 -4.08 -9.20 12.08
C ARG A 105 -3.73 -10.58 12.60
N LYS A 106 -2.72 -10.68 13.46
CA LYS A 106 -2.26 -11.95 14.05
C LYS A 106 -3.31 -12.53 15.01
N SER A 107 -3.85 -11.71 15.90
CA SER A 107 -4.78 -12.15 16.95
C SER A 107 -6.14 -12.60 16.38
N TYR A 108 -6.64 -11.95 15.34
CA TYR A 108 -7.97 -12.23 14.79
C TYR A 108 -7.95 -12.95 13.43
N GLY A 109 -6.78 -13.08 12.79
CA GLY A 109 -6.63 -13.71 11.48
C GLY A 109 -7.43 -13.02 10.37
N VAL A 110 -7.56 -11.70 10.44
CA VAL A 110 -8.38 -10.88 9.53
C VAL A 110 -7.56 -10.29 8.38
N GLN A 111 -8.23 -9.85 7.31
CA GLN A 111 -7.60 -9.01 6.28
C GLN A 111 -7.60 -7.56 6.76
N LEU A 112 -6.42 -7.08 7.21
CA LEU A 112 -6.19 -5.73 7.68
C LEU A 112 -4.88 -5.20 7.08
N CYS A 113 -4.93 -4.01 6.48
CA CYS A 113 -3.76 -3.31 5.96
C CYS A 113 -3.87 -1.79 6.18
N ARG A 114 -2.72 -1.11 6.08
CA ARG A 114 -2.64 0.35 5.97
C ARG A 114 -2.36 0.71 4.53
N VAL A 115 -3.00 1.76 4.01
CA VAL A 115 -2.75 2.30 2.68
C VAL A 115 -2.44 3.78 2.80
N CYS A 116 -1.40 4.22 2.11
CA CYS A 116 -0.90 5.59 2.13
C CYS A 116 -1.55 6.42 1.01
N CYS A 117 -2.86 6.63 1.09
CA CYS A 117 -3.58 7.49 0.16
C CYS A 117 -4.82 8.09 0.81
N SER A 118 -5.36 9.15 0.21
CA SER A 118 -6.62 9.76 0.62
C SER A 118 -7.80 8.83 0.37
N LEU A 119 -8.94 9.11 1.02
CA LEU A 119 -10.17 8.34 0.81
C LEU A 119 -10.63 8.36 -0.66
N LYS A 120 -10.49 9.51 -1.32
CA LYS A 120 -10.85 9.66 -2.73
C LYS A 120 -9.98 8.78 -3.63
N GLU A 121 -8.66 8.85 -3.48
CA GLU A 121 -7.71 8.03 -4.26
C GLU A 121 -7.93 6.53 -4.05
N TYR A 122 -8.37 6.10 -2.87
CA TYR A 122 -8.68 4.70 -2.62
C TYR A 122 -9.97 4.23 -3.31
N ILE A 123 -10.95 5.11 -3.49
CA ILE A 123 -12.30 4.76 -3.95
C ILE A 123 -12.47 4.95 -5.45
N ASP A 124 -11.95 6.03 -6.04
CA ASP A 124 -12.16 6.36 -7.46
C ASP A 124 -11.81 5.18 -8.41
N PRO A 125 -10.70 4.43 -8.21
CA PRO A 125 -10.37 3.28 -9.06
C PRO A 125 -11.32 2.07 -8.91
N LEU A 126 -12.13 2.04 -7.85
CA LEU A 126 -13.08 0.94 -7.60
C LEU A 126 -14.40 1.14 -8.36
N GLU A 127 -14.73 2.39 -8.73
CA GLU A 127 -15.97 2.69 -9.47
C GLU A 127 -15.88 2.29 -10.94
N GLU A 128 -14.71 2.49 -11.58
CA GLU A 128 -14.48 2.11 -12.99
C GLU A 128 -14.71 0.61 -13.25
N LYS A 129 -14.60 -0.23 -12.21
CA LYS A 129 -14.84 -1.68 -12.30
C LYS A 129 -16.29 -2.10 -12.03
N GLU A 130 -17.15 -1.22 -11.50
CA GLU A 130 -18.56 -1.55 -11.24
C GLU A 130 -19.50 -1.15 -12.39
N GLU A 131 -19.08 -0.25 -13.28
CA GLU A 131 -19.93 0.25 -14.39
C GLU A 131 -19.82 -0.56 -15.70
N SER A 132 -18.92 -1.54 -15.80
CA SER A 132 -18.62 -2.26 -17.06
C SER A 132 -19.33 -3.61 -17.26
N GLU A 133 -20.45 -3.91 -16.61
CA GLU A 133 -21.23 -5.14 -16.88
C GLU A 133 -22.58 -4.87 -17.56
N PRO A 134 -22.75 -5.19 -18.86
CA PRO A 134 -24.02 -5.62 -19.42
C PRO A 134 -24.07 -7.13 -19.73
N LYS A 135 -25.31 -7.60 -19.92
CA LYS A 135 -25.80 -8.99 -19.88
C LYS A 135 -25.24 -9.96 -20.95
N LYS A 136 -25.31 -11.25 -20.58
CA LYS A 136 -24.99 -12.49 -21.33
C LYS A 136 -25.59 -12.58 -22.74
N GLU A 137 -24.81 -13.12 -23.68
CA GLU A 137 -25.20 -14.06 -24.75
C GLU A 137 -23.96 -14.86 -25.25
N GLU A 138 -24.17 -16.07 -25.79
CA GLU A 138 -23.22 -17.19 -25.93
C GLU A 138 -22.41 -17.21 -27.27
N ILE A 139 -21.07 -17.42 -27.16
CA ILE A 139 -20.09 -18.29 -27.91
C ILE A 139 -20.11 -18.26 -29.49
N PRO A 140 -18.96 -18.11 -30.24
CA PRO A 140 -17.76 -18.95 -30.12
C PRO A 140 -16.37 -18.32 -30.24
N VAL A 141 -15.42 -19.12 -29.74
CA VAL A 141 -13.97 -18.92 -29.61
C VAL A 141 -13.30 -18.65 -30.96
N GLN A 142 -12.52 -17.56 -31.03
CA GLN A 142 -11.33 -17.47 -31.88
C GLN A 142 -10.17 -16.84 -31.08
N GLU A 143 -9.05 -17.55 -31.06
CA GLU A 143 -7.79 -17.15 -30.45
C GLU A 143 -7.19 -15.95 -31.18
N ILE A 144 -7.06 -14.83 -30.48
CA ILE A 144 -6.06 -13.80 -30.78
C ILE A 144 -5.41 -13.42 -29.44
N GLU A 145 -4.20 -13.94 -29.21
CA GLU A 145 -3.32 -13.46 -28.15
C GLU A 145 -2.92 -12.00 -28.46
N ILE A 146 -3.17 -11.07 -27.53
CA ILE A 146 -2.24 -10.00 -27.11
C ILE A 146 -2.83 -9.18 -25.93
N SER A 147 -1.99 -9.07 -24.89
CA SER A 147 -1.94 -8.04 -23.83
C SER A 147 -3.03 -7.97 -22.76
N LYS A 148 -2.82 -8.74 -21.68
CA LYS A 148 -3.36 -8.38 -20.35
C LYS A 148 -2.59 -7.18 -19.79
N LYS A 149 -3.05 -5.95 -20.07
CA LYS A 149 -2.81 -4.80 -19.19
C LYS A 149 -3.75 -4.91 -18.01
N ASN A 150 -3.29 -5.56 -16.93
CA ASN A 150 -3.94 -5.47 -15.63
C ASN A 150 -3.30 -4.34 -14.84
N VAL A 151 -4.06 -3.24 -14.76
CA VAL A 151 -3.97 -2.22 -13.72
C VAL A 151 -4.50 -2.84 -12.42
N GLN A 152 -3.63 -3.00 -11.43
CA GLN A 152 -4.04 -3.37 -10.07
C GLN A 152 -2.98 -2.95 -9.05
N ASP A 153 -3.38 -2.04 -8.17
CA ASP A 153 -2.66 -1.53 -7.00
C ASP A 153 -2.16 -2.63 -6.06
N THR A 154 -1.20 -2.26 -5.19
CA THR A 154 -1.09 -2.58 -3.74
C THR A 154 0.36 -2.86 -3.33
N ASP A 155 0.74 -2.36 -2.14
CA ASP A 155 1.92 -2.73 -1.35
C ASP A 155 3.00 -3.47 -2.13
N GLU A 156 4.01 -2.77 -2.65
CA GLU A 156 5.08 -3.40 -3.43
C GLU A 156 5.78 -4.47 -2.59
N GLU A 157 5.30 -5.72 -2.71
CA GLU A 157 6.03 -6.89 -2.27
C GLU A 157 7.35 -6.87 -3.03
N ASN A 158 8.41 -6.44 -2.35
CA ASN A 158 9.74 -6.30 -2.95
C ASN A 158 10.39 -7.65 -3.29
N TYR A 159 9.67 -8.76 -3.09
CA TYR A 159 10.10 -10.12 -3.36
C TYR A 159 8.90 -11.04 -3.64
N SER A 160 9.10 -12.07 -4.46
CA SER A 160 8.13 -13.16 -4.64
C SER A 160 8.13 -14.16 -3.48
N LYS A 161 7.01 -14.25 -2.74
CA LYS A 161 6.80 -15.26 -1.68
C LYS A 161 6.88 -16.71 -2.17
N ALA A 162 6.42 -16.97 -3.39
CA ALA A 162 6.44 -18.32 -3.97
C ALA A 162 7.87 -18.81 -4.25
N LEU A 163 8.72 -17.93 -4.81
CA LEU A 163 10.13 -18.25 -5.04
C LEU A 163 10.90 -18.30 -3.71
N PHE A 164 10.61 -17.40 -2.77
CA PHE A 164 11.26 -17.39 -1.45
C PHE A 164 11.07 -18.71 -0.70
N LYS A 165 9.89 -19.33 -0.78
CA LYS A 165 9.63 -20.66 -0.19
C LYS A 165 10.35 -21.83 -0.87
N LYS A 166 10.81 -21.64 -2.11
CA LYS A 166 11.35 -22.72 -2.95
C LYS A 166 12.88 -22.77 -2.95
N TYR A 167 13.55 -21.66 -2.66
CA TYR A 167 15.00 -21.55 -2.69
C TYR A 167 15.52 -21.15 -1.31
N ASP A 168 16.74 -21.57 -0.99
CA ASP A 168 17.31 -21.41 0.35
C ASP A 168 18.28 -20.22 0.46
N ASP A 169 18.65 -19.61 -0.67
CA ASP A 169 19.57 -18.48 -0.73
C ASP A 169 19.16 -17.43 -1.76
N PHE A 170 19.64 -16.20 -1.54
CA PHE A 170 19.29 -15.03 -2.35
C PHE A 170 19.74 -15.16 -3.81
N GLU A 171 20.88 -15.80 -4.09
CA GLU A 171 21.38 -15.91 -5.46
C GLU A 171 20.54 -16.86 -6.32
N LYS A 172 20.22 -18.04 -5.79
CA LYS A 172 19.34 -19.02 -6.43
C LYS A 172 17.96 -18.43 -6.64
N TYR A 173 17.42 -17.77 -5.60
CA TYR A 173 16.18 -17.02 -5.65
C TYR A 173 16.18 -16.01 -6.81
N ARG A 174 17.22 -15.16 -6.89
CA ARG A 174 17.34 -14.10 -7.91
C ARG A 174 17.52 -14.66 -9.31
N LYS A 175 18.32 -15.73 -9.47
CA LYS A 175 18.50 -16.41 -10.77
C LYS A 175 17.18 -16.97 -11.30
N ALA A 176 16.35 -17.53 -10.42
CA ALA A 176 15.05 -18.11 -10.76
C ALA A 176 13.95 -17.08 -11.11
N GLN A 177 14.17 -15.79 -10.87
CA GLN A 177 13.20 -14.76 -11.24
C GLN A 177 13.09 -14.58 -12.75
N LYS A 178 11.86 -14.47 -13.25
CA LYS A 178 11.59 -14.09 -14.65
C LYS A 178 12.06 -12.66 -14.93
N PRO A 179 12.43 -12.30 -16.17
CA PRO A 179 12.88 -10.95 -16.52
C PRO A 179 11.93 -9.81 -16.08
N GLY A 180 10.61 -10.03 -16.19
CA GLY A 180 9.60 -9.08 -15.70
C GLY A 180 9.60 -8.91 -14.17
N GLN A 181 9.84 -9.99 -13.42
CA GLN A 181 9.95 -9.94 -11.96
C GLN A 181 11.23 -9.20 -11.53
N LYS A 182 12.36 -9.49 -12.20
CA LYS A 182 13.61 -8.76 -11.99
C LYS A 182 13.41 -7.26 -12.19
N LYS A 183 12.75 -6.84 -13.29
CA LYS A 183 12.47 -5.42 -13.53
C LYS A 183 11.62 -4.79 -12.43
N ARG A 184 10.59 -5.49 -11.95
CA ARG A 184 9.67 -5.01 -10.91
C ARG A 184 10.33 -4.84 -9.54
N PHE A 185 11.25 -5.72 -9.15
CA PHE A 185 11.87 -5.69 -7.83
C PHE A 185 13.06 -4.73 -7.72
N ARG A 186 13.52 -4.16 -8.83
CA ARG A 186 14.59 -3.16 -8.84
C ARG A 186 14.04 -1.81 -8.37
N LYS A 187 14.69 -1.20 -7.39
CA LYS A 187 14.39 0.16 -6.94
C LYS A 187 15.57 1.10 -7.14
N TYR A 188 15.29 2.39 -7.10
CA TYR A 188 16.27 3.47 -7.22
C TYR A 188 17.23 3.28 -8.40
N ARG A 189 16.67 3.06 -9.60
CA ARG A 189 17.50 2.88 -10.80
C ARG A 189 18.21 4.19 -11.14
N GLN A 190 19.52 4.15 -11.28
CA GLN A 190 20.36 5.31 -11.58
C GLN A 190 21.13 5.08 -12.88
N MET A 191 21.41 6.18 -13.58
CA MET A 191 22.25 6.16 -14.79
C MET A 191 23.72 6.12 -14.41
N TYR A 192 24.48 5.32 -15.15
CA TYR A 192 25.92 5.19 -15.06
C TYR A 192 26.45 4.83 -16.44
N ASP A 193 27.46 5.56 -16.92
CA ASP A 193 28.08 5.31 -18.23
C ASP A 193 27.03 5.21 -19.37
N GLY A 194 26.23 6.28 -19.50
CA GLY A 194 25.22 6.44 -20.55
C GLY A 194 23.95 5.58 -20.43
N GLY A 195 23.77 4.79 -19.37
CA GLY A 195 22.57 3.94 -19.24
C GLY A 195 22.14 3.64 -17.80
N SER A 196 20.89 3.24 -17.58
CA SER A 196 20.35 2.88 -16.25
C SER A 196 20.85 1.51 -15.75
N LYS A 197 22.14 1.46 -15.41
CA LYS A 197 22.90 0.25 -15.04
C LYS A 197 22.95 0.01 -13.53
N ILE A 198 22.60 0.98 -12.68
CA ILE A 198 22.70 0.83 -11.21
C ILE A 198 21.30 0.77 -10.58
N TRP A 199 21.12 -0.08 -9.58
CA TRP A 199 19.87 -0.20 -8.81
C TRP A 199 20.09 -0.95 -7.49
N ILE A 200 19.05 -1.03 -6.66
CA ILE A 200 19.00 -1.91 -5.48
C ILE A 200 17.90 -2.97 -5.62
N GLU A 201 18.10 -4.13 -4.99
CA GLU A 201 17.09 -5.19 -4.86
C GLU A 201 16.99 -5.61 -3.38
N PHE A 202 15.79 -6.00 -2.94
CA PHE A 202 15.59 -6.46 -1.57
C PHE A 202 15.93 -7.95 -1.43
N ASP A 203 16.74 -8.27 -0.44
CA ASP A 203 17.06 -9.63 -0.02
C ASP A 203 16.12 -10.07 1.12
N PRO A 204 15.15 -10.97 0.86
CA PRO A 204 14.21 -11.42 1.88
C PRO A 204 14.82 -12.38 2.91
N TYR A 205 16.02 -12.93 2.67
CA TYR A 205 16.68 -13.85 3.60
C TYR A 205 17.46 -13.11 4.69
N THR A 206 18.04 -11.96 4.33
CA THR A 206 18.79 -11.10 5.27
C THR A 206 18.01 -9.86 5.69
N ASN A 207 16.87 -9.58 5.06
CA ASN A 207 16.06 -8.38 5.26
C ASN A 207 16.85 -7.09 4.99
N MET A 208 17.70 -7.10 3.96
CA MET A 208 18.55 -5.99 3.57
C MET A 208 18.38 -5.64 2.10
N TRP A 209 18.69 -4.40 1.75
CA TRP A 209 18.76 -3.92 0.37
C TRP A 209 20.18 -4.07 -0.15
N VAL A 210 20.30 -4.71 -1.30
CA VAL A 210 21.58 -5.09 -1.91
C VAL A 210 21.80 -4.25 -3.17
N PRO A 211 22.96 -3.57 -3.29
CA PRO A 211 23.30 -2.76 -4.46
C PRO A 211 23.82 -3.58 -5.63
N PHE A 212 23.45 -3.18 -6.84
CA PHE A 212 23.85 -3.82 -8.10
C PHE A 212 24.29 -2.81 -9.16
N LEU A 213 25.29 -3.20 -9.96
CA LEU A 213 25.74 -2.53 -11.18
C LEU A 213 25.72 -3.55 -12.33
N SER A 214 24.98 -3.25 -13.39
CA SER A 214 24.81 -4.10 -14.58
C SER A 214 24.43 -5.56 -14.26
N GLY A 215 23.75 -5.78 -13.13
CA GLY A 215 23.33 -7.10 -12.67
C GLY A 215 24.31 -7.82 -11.74
N VAL A 216 25.51 -7.28 -11.54
CA VAL A 216 26.54 -7.77 -10.59
C VAL A 216 26.41 -7.03 -9.27
N ARG A 217 26.59 -7.74 -8.16
CA ARG A 217 26.52 -7.15 -6.81
C ARG A 217 27.71 -6.20 -6.60
N MET A 218 27.45 -5.04 -6.02
CA MET A 218 28.52 -4.08 -5.67
C MET A 218 29.04 -4.40 -4.26
N GLU A 219 30.18 -5.06 -4.14
CA GLU A 219 30.74 -5.45 -2.83
C GLU A 219 31.29 -4.26 -2.03
N GLU A 220 31.72 -3.21 -2.72
CA GLU A 220 32.23 -1.97 -2.11
C GLU A 220 31.16 -1.19 -1.32
N ILE A 221 29.88 -1.44 -1.61
CA ILE A 221 28.76 -0.80 -0.95
C ILE A 221 28.06 -1.83 -0.06
N LYS A 222 28.15 -1.62 1.27
CA LYS A 222 27.47 -2.47 2.23
C LYS A 222 25.95 -2.39 2.08
N ALA A 223 25.31 -3.56 2.09
CA ALA A 223 23.86 -3.70 2.18
C ALA A 223 23.35 -3.10 3.50
N ASP A 224 22.09 -2.64 3.49
CA ASP A 224 21.47 -1.98 4.64
C ASP A 224 19.97 -2.26 4.67
N VAL A 225 19.36 -2.16 5.85
CA VAL A 225 17.91 -2.33 6.02
C VAL A 225 17.16 -1.13 5.41
N ASP A 226 17.77 0.05 5.41
CA ASP A 226 17.18 1.24 4.77
C ASP A 226 17.62 1.37 3.29
N PRO A 227 16.69 1.27 2.32
CA PRO A 227 17.02 1.42 0.91
C PRO A 227 17.58 2.81 0.56
N LYS A 228 17.21 3.86 1.30
CA LYS A 228 17.71 5.23 1.05
C LYS A 228 19.18 5.35 1.37
N ILE A 229 19.65 4.68 2.43
CA ILE A 229 21.06 4.68 2.82
C ILE A 229 21.90 4.00 1.73
N VAL A 230 21.45 2.84 1.23
CA VAL A 230 22.14 2.12 0.16
C VAL A 230 22.17 2.93 -1.13
N SER A 231 21.03 3.51 -1.51
CA SER A 231 20.90 4.37 -2.70
C SER A 231 21.80 5.61 -2.61
N ALA A 232 21.86 6.27 -1.47
CA ALA A 232 22.75 7.42 -1.27
C ALA A 232 24.24 7.05 -1.37
N LYS A 233 24.63 5.87 -0.85
CA LYS A 233 25.99 5.34 -1.01
C LYS A 233 26.30 5.03 -2.48
N GLN A 234 25.34 4.50 -3.24
CA GLN A 234 25.47 4.29 -4.69
C GLN A 234 25.67 5.60 -5.43
N THR A 235 24.89 6.64 -5.12
CA THR A 235 25.05 7.95 -5.75
C THR A 235 26.44 8.55 -5.50
N LYS A 236 26.93 8.51 -4.26
CA LYS A 236 28.29 8.95 -3.94
C LYS A 236 29.37 8.15 -4.66
N TRP A 237 29.15 6.84 -4.82
CA TRP A 237 30.07 5.98 -5.57
C TRP A 237 30.09 6.32 -7.06
N ILE A 238 28.93 6.66 -7.65
CA ILE A 238 28.83 7.15 -9.03
C ILE A 238 29.56 8.48 -9.18
N GLU A 239 29.36 9.45 -8.29
CA GLU A 239 30.05 10.74 -8.33
C GLU A 239 31.58 10.59 -8.26
N LYS A 240 32.07 9.58 -7.55
CA LYS A 240 33.50 9.30 -7.41
C LYS A 240 34.11 8.58 -8.61
N ASN A 241 33.36 7.70 -9.28
CA ASN A 241 33.88 6.79 -10.32
C ASN A 241 33.35 7.07 -11.73
N GLY A 242 32.25 7.82 -11.84
CA GLY A 242 31.64 8.26 -13.09
C GLY A 242 32.25 9.60 -13.50
N LYS A 243 33.04 9.60 -14.56
CA LYS A 243 33.32 10.84 -15.30
C LYS A 243 31.98 11.37 -15.80
N VAL A 244 31.58 12.54 -15.27
CA VAL A 244 30.40 13.31 -15.71
C VAL A 244 30.46 13.55 -17.20
#